data_AF-A0A3M1S704-F1
#
_entry.id   AF-A0A3M1S704-F1
#
_cell.length_a   1.000
_cell.length_b   1.000
_cell.length_c   1.000
_cell.angle_alpha   90.00
_cell.angle_beta   90.00
_cell.angle_gamma   90.00
#
_symmetry.space_group_name_H-M   'P 1'
#
loop_
_entity.id
_entity.type
_entity.pdbx_description
1 polymer ?
#
loop_
_entity_poly.entity_id
_entity_poly.type
_entity_poly.pdbx_seq_one_letter_code
_entity_poly.pdbx_strand_id
1 'polypeptide(L)'
;MLGITANVKVSGTELKVRIEKALTTKELNYAIKYLSEILSHEGLELPCWMEGVIIERLRNAGVSIKKNGDWYRCIAAYTILPKMEEFIEFERRYTRAPECGAFEDINVEDQWIKLVNETISITFNAIEDELKNEE
;
A
#
# COMPACT_ATOMS: atom_id res chain seq x y z
N MET A 1 -19.80 -25.03 -9.67
CA MET A 1 -20.86 -24.02 -9.76
C MET A 1 -20.16 -22.67 -9.67
N LEU A 2 -20.38 -21.83 -10.69
CA LEU A 2 -19.66 -20.64 -11.17
C LEU A 2 -18.71 -19.93 -10.19
N GLY A 3 -17.42 -19.95 -10.54
CA GLY A 3 -16.41 -19.05 -10.02
C GLY A 3 -16.62 -17.64 -10.59
N ILE A 4 -16.92 -16.70 -9.70
CA ILE A 4 -16.96 -15.28 -10.01
C ILE A 4 -15.56 -14.75 -9.74
N THR A 5 -14.69 -14.77 -10.75
CA THR A 5 -13.52 -13.88 -10.77
C THR A 5 -14.04 -12.48 -11.03
N ALA A 6 -14.37 -11.78 -9.95
CA ALA A 6 -14.73 -10.38 -9.99
C ALA A 6 -13.46 -9.56 -10.32
N ASN A 7 -13.08 -9.50 -11.59
CA ASN A 7 -12.24 -8.44 -12.11
C ASN A 7 -13.06 -7.15 -12.10
N VAL A 8 -13.24 -6.58 -10.91
CA VAL A 8 -13.85 -5.27 -10.74
C VAL A 8 -12.84 -4.28 -11.31
N LYS A 9 -13.10 -3.82 -12.53
CA LYS A 9 -12.43 -2.68 -13.15
C LYS A 9 -12.72 -1.47 -12.26
N VAL A 10 -11.87 -1.25 -11.24
CA VAL A 10 -11.98 -0.16 -10.29
C VAL A 10 -12.00 1.12 -11.11
N SER A 11 -13.14 1.82 -11.13
CA SER A 11 -13.24 3.08 -11.85
C SER A 11 -12.17 4.04 -11.32
N GLY A 12 -11.61 4.91 -12.17
CA GLY A 12 -10.57 5.87 -11.72
C GLY A 12 -10.98 6.67 -10.49
N THR A 13 -12.29 6.99 -10.37
CA THR A 13 -12.88 7.66 -9.21
C THR A 13 -12.80 6.84 -7.92
N GLU A 14 -13.04 5.53 -7.99
CA GLU A 14 -12.99 4.61 -6.84
C GLU A 14 -11.56 4.49 -6.29
N LEU A 15 -10.57 4.35 -7.19
CA LEU A 15 -9.16 4.26 -6.79
C LEU A 15 -8.73 5.55 -6.09
N LYS A 16 -9.09 6.71 -6.65
CA LYS A 16 -8.78 8.01 -6.03
C LYS A 16 -9.34 8.12 -4.61
N VAL A 17 -10.62 7.79 -4.42
CA VAL A 17 -11.28 7.84 -3.10
C VAL A 17 -10.57 6.93 -2.10
N ARG A 18 -10.19 5.72 -2.51
CA ARG A 18 -9.47 4.77 -1.64
C ARG A 18 -8.08 5.28 -1.26
N ILE A 19 -7.35 5.88 -2.19
CA ILE A 19 -6.04 6.49 -1.91
C ILE A 19 -6.18 7.68 -0.97
N GLU A 20 -7.14 8.57 -1.20
CA GLU A 20 -7.39 9.72 -0.32
C GLU A 20 -7.80 9.27 1.09
N LYS A 21 -8.66 8.24 1.20
CA LYS A 21 -8.99 7.59 2.48
C LYS A 21 -7.74 7.04 3.15
N ALA A 22 -6.91 6.29 2.41
CA ALA A 22 -5.67 5.73 2.95
C ALA A 22 -4.73 6.81 3.50
N LEU A 23 -4.52 7.89 2.75
CA LEU A 23 -3.63 9.00 3.10
C LEU A 23 -4.13 9.86 4.28
N THR A 24 -5.42 9.84 4.58
CA THR A 24 -6.05 10.65 5.64
C THR A 24 -6.39 9.85 6.89
N THR A 25 -6.39 8.51 6.83
CA THR A 25 -6.70 7.65 7.97
C THR A 25 -5.52 7.59 8.93
N LYS A 26 -5.73 7.98 10.19
CA LYS A 26 -4.67 8.12 11.20
C LYS A 26 -3.93 6.81 11.44
N GLU A 27 -4.67 5.71 11.52
CA GLU A 27 -4.18 4.35 11.75
C GLU A 27 -3.19 3.90 10.66
N LEU A 28 -3.32 4.41 9.43
CA LEU A 28 -2.48 4.01 8.30
C LEU A 28 -1.19 4.82 8.18
N ASN A 29 -1.06 5.92 8.93
CA ASN A 29 0.07 6.84 8.79
C ASN A 29 1.41 6.14 9.03
N TYR A 30 1.50 5.23 9.99
CA TYR A 30 2.75 4.54 10.28
C TYR A 30 3.12 3.57 9.16
N ALA A 31 2.19 2.72 8.71
CA ALA A 31 2.41 1.81 7.60
C ALA A 31 2.80 2.54 6.31
N ILE A 32 2.12 3.65 5.99
CA ILE A 32 2.44 4.47 4.82
C ILE A 32 3.83 5.09 4.95
N LYS A 33 4.17 5.63 6.12
CA LYS A 33 5.50 6.21 6.37
C LYS A 33 6.60 5.16 6.23
N TYR A 34 6.46 4.03 6.91
CA TYR A 34 7.41 2.93 6.88
C TYR A 34 7.64 2.41 5.46
N LEU A 35 6.56 2.15 4.72
CA LEU A 35 6.64 1.73 3.31
C LEU A 35 7.29 2.82 2.45
N SER A 36 6.95 4.09 2.63
CA SER A 36 7.58 5.17 1.86
C SER A 36 9.08 5.30 2.14
N GLU A 37 9.52 5.04 3.37
CA GLU A 37 10.93 5.04 3.75
C GLU A 37 11.66 3.86 3.10
N ILE A 38 11.07 2.66 3.16
CA ILE A 38 11.59 1.48 2.48
C ILE A 38 11.75 1.71 0.98
N LEU A 39 10.73 2.27 0.32
CA LEU A 39 10.72 2.51 -1.13
C LEU A 39 11.68 3.63 -1.55
N SER A 40 12.02 4.55 -0.65
CA SER A 40 12.90 5.69 -0.94
C SER A 40 14.38 5.45 -0.64
N HIS A 41 14.71 4.50 0.24
CA HIS A 41 16.09 4.28 0.74
C HIS A 41 16.71 2.95 0.28
N GLU A 42 16.36 2.44 -0.91
CA GLU A 42 16.90 1.20 -1.52
C GLU A 42 16.63 -0.10 -0.73
N GLY A 43 15.93 -0.06 0.41
CA GLY A 43 15.67 -1.22 1.28
C GLY A 43 14.72 -2.26 0.66
N LEU A 44 13.92 -1.85 -0.31
CA LEU A 44 13.11 -2.72 -1.17
C LEU A 44 13.05 -2.02 -2.54
N GLU A 45 13.97 -2.37 -3.45
CA GLU A 45 13.96 -1.85 -4.81
C GLU A 45 12.72 -2.38 -5.54
N LEU A 46 11.65 -1.59 -5.51
CA LEU A 46 10.51 -1.80 -6.37
C LEU A 46 11.01 -1.61 -7.81
N PRO A 47 10.89 -2.63 -8.69
CA PRO A 47 11.42 -2.50 -10.04
C PRO A 47 10.86 -1.24 -10.73
N CYS A 48 11.70 -0.45 -11.40
CA CYS A 48 11.28 0.83 -11.98
C CYS A 48 10.04 0.72 -12.89
N TRP A 49 9.86 -0.42 -13.55
CA TRP A 49 8.67 -0.69 -14.36
C TRP A 49 7.38 -0.75 -13.52
N MET A 50 7.43 -1.38 -12.36
CA MET A 50 6.29 -1.50 -11.45
C MET A 50 5.95 -0.16 -10.81
N GLU A 51 6.98 0.63 -10.49
CA GLU A 51 6.81 2.01 -10.02
C GLU A 51 6.07 2.84 -11.08
N GLY A 52 6.51 2.74 -12.34
CA GLY A 52 5.86 3.38 -13.48
C GLY A 52 4.39 3.00 -13.62
N VAL A 53 4.07 1.71 -13.53
CA VAL A 53 2.69 1.20 -13.59
C VAL A 53 1.82 1.79 -12.47
N ILE A 54 2.30 1.79 -11.22
CA ILE A 54 1.54 2.33 -10.08
C ILE A 54 1.32 3.83 -10.25
N ILE A 55 2.37 4.58 -10.62
CA ILE A 55 2.29 6.03 -10.85
C ILE A 55 1.29 6.35 -11.96
N GLU A 56 1.31 5.60 -13.06
CA GLU A 56 0.38 5.80 -14.16
C GLU A 56 -1.07 5.54 -13.73
N ARG A 57 -1.33 4.46 -12.99
CA ARG A 57 -2.66 4.16 -12.43
C ARG A 57 -3.16 5.28 -11.53
N LEU A 58 -2.31 5.78 -10.64
CA LEU A 58 -2.63 6.89 -9.75
C LEU A 58 -2.94 8.18 -10.54
N ARG A 59 -2.15 8.50 -11.58
CA ARG A 59 -2.42 9.66 -12.46
C ARG A 59 -3.73 9.50 -13.22
N ASN A 60 -4.00 8.33 -13.79
CA ASN A 60 -5.22 8.03 -14.52
C ASN A 60 -6.47 8.10 -13.62
N ALA A 61 -6.32 7.76 -12.34
CA ALA A 61 -7.35 7.96 -11.33
C ALA A 61 -7.54 9.43 -10.90
N GLY A 62 -6.65 10.34 -11.30
CA GLY A 62 -6.69 11.75 -10.89
C GLY A 62 -6.20 11.98 -9.46
N VAL A 63 -5.33 11.10 -8.94
CA VAL A 63 -4.60 11.31 -7.69
C VAL A 63 -3.51 12.36 -7.93
N SER A 64 -3.45 13.37 -7.06
CA SER A 64 -2.46 14.44 -7.17
C SER A 64 -1.10 13.97 -6.66
N ILE A 65 -0.20 13.62 -7.59
CA ILE A 65 1.18 13.22 -7.27
C ILE A 65 2.08 14.45 -7.42
N LYS A 66 2.55 15.01 -6.29
CA LYS A 66 3.45 16.17 -6.32
C LYS A 66 4.90 15.72 -6.57
N LYS A 67 5.58 16.41 -7.49
CA LYS A 67 6.97 16.15 -7.90
C LYS A 67 8.02 16.33 -6.78
N ASN A 68 7.67 17.01 -5.67
CA ASN A 68 8.61 17.41 -4.62
C ASN A 68 8.71 16.41 -3.44
N GLY A 69 8.48 15.11 -3.66
CA GLY A 69 8.88 14.08 -2.69
C GLY A 69 7.77 13.20 -2.09
N ASP A 70 6.49 13.44 -2.37
CA ASP A 70 5.39 12.63 -1.80
C ASP A 70 4.95 11.45 -2.69
N TRP A 71 5.63 11.20 -3.81
CA TRP A 71 5.30 10.09 -4.71
C TRP A 71 5.38 8.72 -4.04
N TYR A 72 6.42 8.44 -3.25
CA TYR A 72 6.55 7.20 -2.45
C TYR A 72 5.43 7.07 -1.42
N ARG A 73 4.88 8.18 -0.92
CA ARG A 73 3.72 8.14 -0.03
C ARG A 73 2.46 7.68 -0.76
N CYS A 74 2.26 8.12 -2.01
CA CYS A 74 1.16 7.65 -2.84
C CYS A 74 1.33 6.18 -3.26
N ILE A 75 2.56 5.76 -3.58
CA ILE A 75 2.87 4.36 -3.89
C ILE A 75 2.63 3.49 -2.66
N ALA A 76 3.13 3.88 -1.48
CA ALA A 76 2.87 3.19 -0.22
C ALA A 76 1.35 3.09 0.07
N ALA A 77 0.60 4.18 -0.12
CA ALA A 77 -0.85 4.18 0.03
C ALA A 77 -1.54 3.22 -0.95
N TYR A 78 -1.04 3.13 -2.19
CA TYR A 78 -1.52 2.16 -3.18
C TYR A 78 -1.25 0.72 -2.75
N THR A 79 -0.03 0.46 -2.27
CA THR A 79 0.40 -0.87 -1.81
C THR A 79 -0.47 -1.36 -0.66
N ILE A 80 -0.84 -0.52 0.29
CA ILE A 80 -1.65 -0.99 1.44
C ILE A 80 -3.12 -1.28 1.12
N LEU A 81 -3.64 -0.85 -0.04
CA LEU A 81 -5.06 -0.94 -0.37
C LEU A 81 -5.67 -2.34 -0.22
N PRO A 82 -5.00 -3.45 -0.61
CA PRO A 82 -5.56 -4.79 -0.49
C PRO A 82 -5.87 -5.19 0.96
N LYS A 83 -5.09 -4.71 1.93
CA LYS A 83 -5.20 -5.05 3.35
C LYS A 83 -5.48 -3.85 4.25
N MET A 84 -6.03 -2.77 3.68
CA MET A 84 -6.22 -1.49 4.36
C MET A 84 -7.00 -1.64 5.68
N GLU A 85 -8.10 -2.40 5.68
CA GLU A 85 -8.92 -2.59 6.89
C GLU A 85 -8.21 -3.46 7.94
N GLU A 86 -7.38 -4.43 7.52
CA GLU A 86 -6.55 -5.24 8.44
C GLU A 86 -5.52 -4.36 9.15
N PHE A 87 -4.86 -3.42 8.45
CA PHE A 87 -3.97 -2.44 9.08
C PHE A 87 -4.71 -1.56 10.08
N ILE A 88 -5.89 -1.05 9.73
CA ILE A 88 -6.70 -0.23 10.62
C ILE A 88 -7.07 -0.99 11.88
N GLU A 89 -7.52 -2.25 11.75
CA GLU A 89 -7.86 -3.08 12.90
C GLU A 89 -6.63 -3.38 13.78
N PHE A 90 -5.49 -3.68 13.14
CA PHE A 90 -4.23 -3.95 13.84
C PHE A 90 -3.81 -2.74 14.69
N GLU A 91 -3.76 -1.56 14.10
CA GLU A 91 -3.32 -0.31 14.75
C GLU A 91 -4.33 0.21 15.80
N ARG A 92 -5.59 -0.26 15.75
CA ARG A 92 -6.58 -0.04 16.82
C ARG A 92 -6.40 -0.99 17.98
N ARG A 93 -6.00 -2.23 17.71
CA ARG A 93 -5.83 -3.28 18.71
C ARG A 93 -4.52 -3.12 19.47
N TYR A 94 -3.48 -2.65 18.81
CA TYR A 94 -2.14 -2.55 19.37
C TYR A 94 -1.66 -1.09 19.34
N THR A 95 -1.20 -0.60 20.49
CA THR A 95 -0.70 0.77 20.62
C THR A 95 0.82 0.78 20.43
N ARG A 96 1.32 1.72 19.63
CA ARG A 96 2.76 1.96 19.45
C ARG A 96 3.27 2.89 20.56
N ALA A 97 4.52 2.67 20.97
CA ALA A 97 5.21 3.57 21.90
C ALA A 97 5.37 4.96 21.24
N PRO A 98 4.93 6.06 21.89
CA PRO A 98 4.96 7.40 21.29
C PRO A 98 6.37 7.89 20.92
N GLU A 99 7.39 7.52 21.70
CA GLU A 99 8.77 7.99 21.50
C GLU A 99 9.46 7.41 20.25
N CYS A 100 9.18 6.16 19.90
CA CYS A 100 9.91 5.44 18.86
C CYS A 100 9.02 4.83 17.78
N GLY A 101 7.71 4.79 17.98
CA GLY A 101 6.76 4.20 17.03
C GLY A 101 6.79 2.67 16.97
N ALA A 102 7.59 2.00 17.79
CA ALA A 102 7.65 0.54 17.86
C ALA A 102 6.51 -0.05 18.70
N PHE A 103 6.18 -1.32 18.47
CA PHE A 103 5.38 -2.09 19.43
C PHE A 103 6.26 -2.56 20.59
N GLU A 104 5.71 -2.54 21.81
CA GLU A 104 6.43 -3.00 23.00
C GLU A 104 6.59 -4.53 23.03
N ASP A 105 5.65 -5.26 22.42
CA ASP A 105 5.70 -6.72 22.28
C ASP A 105 6.31 -7.12 20.94
N ILE A 106 7.44 -7.82 21.00
CA ILE A 106 8.16 -8.31 19.82
C ILE A 106 7.29 -9.21 18.92
N ASN A 107 6.36 -9.96 19.50
CA ASN A 107 5.46 -10.80 18.71
C ASN A 107 4.46 -9.95 17.92
N VAL A 108 4.07 -8.79 18.45
CA VAL A 108 3.19 -7.85 17.76
C VAL A 108 3.94 -7.15 16.63
N GLU A 109 5.19 -6.75 16.87
CA GLU A 109 6.07 -6.21 15.82
C GLU A 109 6.25 -7.21 14.67
N ASP A 110 6.55 -8.48 14.98
CA ASP A 110 6.69 -9.55 13.97
C ASP A 110 5.40 -9.77 13.17
N GLN A 111 4.24 -9.74 13.82
CA GLN A 111 2.95 -9.83 13.14
C GLN A 111 2.70 -8.64 12.22
N TRP A 112 3.07 -7.44 12.65
CA TRP A 112 2.91 -6.24 11.84
C TRP A 112 3.82 -6.26 10.62
N ILE A 113 5.10 -6.64 10.78
CA ILE A 113 6.04 -6.80 9.67
C ILE A 113 5.53 -7.86 8.70
N LYS A 114 4.98 -8.97 9.20
CA LYS A 114 4.37 -10.01 8.36
C LYS A 114 3.20 -9.46 7.55
N LEU A 115 2.32 -8.67 8.16
CA LEU A 115 1.21 -8.00 7.48
C LEU A 115 1.70 -7.08 6.36
N VAL A 116 2.76 -6.31 6.61
CA VAL A 116 3.40 -5.46 5.60
C VAL A 116 3.93 -6.29 4.42
N ASN A 117 4.73 -7.33 4.69
CA ASN A 117 5.33 -8.15 3.65
C ASN A 117 4.28 -8.90 2.80
N GLU A 118 3.23 -9.41 3.44
CA GLU A 118 2.12 -10.05 2.75
C GLU A 118 1.41 -9.06 1.83
N THR A 119 1.18 -7.83 2.30
CA THR A 119 0.52 -6.79 1.53
C THR A 119 1.33 -6.39 0.30
N ILE A 120 2.64 -6.19 0.47
CA ILE A 120 3.57 -5.94 -0.65
C ILE A 120 3.46 -7.08 -1.69
N SER A 121 3.53 -8.32 -1.23
CA SER A 121 3.48 -9.50 -2.10
C SER A 121 2.17 -9.56 -2.90
N ILE A 122 1.03 -9.29 -2.25
CA ILE A 122 -0.28 -9.26 -2.91
C ILE A 122 -0.31 -8.19 -4.01
N THR A 123 0.12 -6.97 -3.70
CA THR A 123 0.11 -5.87 -4.68
C THR A 123 1.00 -6.19 -5.87
N PHE A 124 2.20 -6.70 -5.62
CA PHE A 124 3.19 -6.93 -6.67
C PHE A 124 2.80 -8.08 -7.57
N ASN A 125 2.36 -9.20 -6.98
CA ASN A 125 1.87 -10.34 -7.75
C ASN A 125 0.64 -9.96 -8.59
N ALA A 126 -0.26 -9.14 -8.05
CA ALA A 126 -1.42 -8.67 -8.82
C ALA A 126 -1.00 -7.85 -10.06
N ILE A 127 -0.01 -6.97 -9.93
CA ILE A 127 0.51 -6.20 -11.06
C ILE A 127 1.23 -7.12 -12.07
N GLU A 128 2.05 -8.04 -11.60
CA GLU A 128 2.75 -9.00 -12.47
C GLU A 128 1.79 -9.90 -13.25
N ASP A 129 0.77 -10.42 -12.58
CA ASP A 129 -0.21 -11.31 -13.20
C ASP A 129 -1.05 -10.57 -14.23
N GLU A 130 -1.41 -9.31 -13.99
CA GLU A 130 -2.10 -8.48 -14.97
C GLU A 130 -1.26 -8.31 -16.25
N LEU A 131 0.03 -7.99 -16.12
CA LEU A 131 0.91 -7.81 -17.28
C LEU A 131 1.13 -9.10 -18.07
N LYS A 132 1.26 -10.25 -17.39
CA LYS A 132 1.40 -11.56 -18.06
C LYS A 132 0.15 -11.97 -18.85
N ASN A 133 -1.01 -11.41 -18.52
CA ASN A 133 -2.28 -11.72 -19.19
C ASN A 133 -2.65 -10.72 -20.31
N GLU A 134 -1.85 -9.66 -20.51
CA GLU A 134 -2.00 -8.68 -21.59
C GLU A 134 -1.13 -8.99 -22.83
N GLU A 135 -0.25 -10.00 -22.75
CA GLU A 135 0.55 -10.57 -23.86
C GLU A 135 -0.15 -11.74 -24.58
#